data_AF-A0A7C0WYH0-F1
#
_entry.id   AF-A0A7C0WYH0-F1
#
_cell.length_a   1.000
_cell.length_b   1.000
_cell.length_c   1.000
_cell.angle_alpha   90.00
_cell.angle_beta   90.00
_cell.angle_gamma   90.00
#
_symmetry.space_group_name_H-M   'P 1'
#
loop_
_entity.id
_entity.type
_entity.pdbx_description
1 polymer ?
#
loop_
_entity_poly.entity_id
_entity_poly.type
_entity_poly.pdbx_seq_one_letter_code
_entity_poly.pdbx_strand_id
1 'polypeptide(L)'
;MSFVSFSFFLKRISKNKFEIILILPLALFVFGFTIGPIIQAIMMSFEGTFGGNFPTLASYSYIVHHHYFKAALFNTIFITGVGLTLELIFGMILALILSEKFFGRGIFRAVMLLPLGIP
;
A
#
# COMPACT_ATOMS: atom_id res chain seq x y z
N MET A 1 -30.02 7.23 17.58
CA MET A 1 -29.68 5.81 17.33
C MET A 1 -28.16 5.52 17.31
N SER A 2 -27.29 6.52 17.50
CA SER A 2 -25.81 6.42 17.43
C SER A 2 -25.10 6.13 18.78
N PHE A 3 -25.78 6.30 19.93
CA PHE A 3 -25.14 6.17 21.25
C PHE A 3 -25.06 4.73 21.79
N VAL A 4 -25.91 3.81 21.31
CA VAL A 4 -25.95 2.42 21.81
C VAL A 4 -24.76 1.59 21.30
N SER A 5 -24.23 1.93 20.12
CA SER A 5 -23.10 1.20 19.51
C SER A 5 -21.78 1.42 20.27
N PHE A 6 -21.56 2.62 20.81
CA PHE A 6 -20.32 2.97 21.50
C PHE A 6 -20.20 2.30 22.89
N SER A 7 -21.31 2.19 23.64
CA SER A 7 -21.28 1.53 24.95
C SER A 7 -21.11 0.00 24.82
N PHE A 8 -21.59 -0.59 23.73
CA PHE A 8 -21.36 -1.99 23.39
C PHE A 8 -19.89 -2.27 23.06
N PHE A 9 -19.23 -1.37 22.31
CA PHE A 9 -17.81 -1.44 21.99
C PHE A 9 -16.93 -1.36 23.26
N LEU A 10 -17.24 -0.44 24.18
CA LEU A 10 -16.56 -0.30 25.46
C LEU A 10 -16.72 -1.53 26.37
N LYS A 11 -17.89 -2.19 26.34
CA LYS A 11 -18.13 -3.42 27.12
C LYS A 11 -17.37 -4.62 26.57
N ARG A 12 -17.10 -4.66 25.26
CA ARG A 12 -16.25 -5.69 24.59
C ARG A 12 -14.77 -5.52 24.94
N ILE A 13 -14.28 -4.28 25.01
CA ILE A 13 -12.89 -3.94 25.41
C ILE A 13 -12.55 -4.49 26.80
N SER A 14 -13.50 -4.42 27.74
CA SER A 14 -13.29 -4.89 29.12
C SER A 14 -13.17 -6.41 29.24
N LYS A 15 -13.73 -7.19 28.31
CA LYS A 15 -13.71 -8.66 28.34
C LYS A 15 -12.41 -9.25 27.77
N ASN A 16 -11.74 -8.51 26.88
CA ASN A 16 -10.59 -8.96 26.10
C ASN A 16 -9.33 -8.10 26.36
N LYS A 17 -9.11 -7.68 27.61
CA LYS A 17 -8.01 -6.78 27.98
C LYS A 17 -6.63 -7.31 27.61
N PHE A 18 -6.44 -8.63 27.71
CA PHE A 18 -5.16 -9.28 27.38
C PHE A 18 -4.85 -9.21 25.88
N GLU A 19 -5.84 -9.45 25.03
CA GLU A 19 -5.72 -9.35 23.57
C GLU A 19 -5.42 -7.91 23.13
N ILE A 20 -6.08 -6.93 23.77
CA ILE A 20 -5.85 -5.51 23.48
C ILE A 20 -4.45 -5.09 23.89
N ILE A 21 -3.96 -5.51 25.05
CA ILE A 21 -2.59 -5.22 25.50
C ILE A 21 -1.54 -5.80 24.55
N LEU A 22 -1.76 -7.00 24.00
CA LEU A 22 -0.83 -7.63 23.06
C LEU A 22 -0.78 -6.91 21.70
N ILE A 23 -1.92 -6.38 21.24
CA ILE A 23 -2.01 -5.66 19.96
C ILE A 23 -1.65 -4.18 20.13
N LEU A 24 -1.76 -3.63 21.33
CA LEU A 24 -1.47 -2.22 21.66
C LEU A 24 -0.11 -1.73 21.14
N PRO A 25 1.03 -2.42 21.36
CA PRO A 25 2.32 -1.94 20.87
C PRO A 25 2.39 -1.85 19.34
N LEU A 26 1.81 -2.82 18.63
CA LEU A 26 1.71 -2.79 17.17
C LEU A 26 0.82 -1.64 16.71
N ALA A 27 -0.34 -1.46 17.34
CA ALA A 27 -1.27 -0.40 17.02
C ALA A 27 -0.63 0.97 17.24
N LEU A 28 0.00 1.22 18.39
CA LEU A 28 0.70 2.46 18.69
C LEU A 28 1.82 2.74 17.69
N PHE A 29 2.57 1.71 17.27
CA PHE A 29 3.59 1.85 16.24
C PHE A 29 2.99 2.31 14.91
N VAL A 30 1.93 1.65 14.41
CA VAL A 30 1.26 2.03 13.16
C VAL A 30 0.67 3.43 13.25
N PHE A 31 0.00 3.79 14.35
CA PHE A 31 -0.58 5.12 14.52
C PHE A 31 0.49 6.21 14.60
N GLY A 32 1.57 5.99 15.34
CA GLY A 32 2.64 6.96 15.52
C GLY A 32 3.50 7.15 14.27
N PHE A 33 3.96 6.05 13.66
CA PHE A 33 4.98 6.08 12.61
C PHE A 33 4.43 5.99 11.19
N THR A 34 3.21 5.49 11.00
CA THR A 34 2.58 5.42 9.67
C THR A 34 1.54 6.52 9.52
N ILE A 35 0.55 6.57 10.42
CA ILE A 35 -0.57 7.51 10.28
C ILE A 35 -0.14 8.95 10.57
N GLY A 36 0.71 9.18 11.58
CA GLY A 36 1.25 10.50 11.89
C GLY A 36 1.85 11.21 10.66
N PRO A 37 2.86 10.62 9.99
CA PRO A 37 3.45 11.20 8.78
C PRO A 37 2.47 11.35 7.62
N ILE A 38 1.49 10.44 7.46
CA ILE A 38 0.47 10.57 6.41
C ILE A 38 -0.38 11.82 6.63
N ILE A 39 -0.82 12.08 7.86
CA ILE A 39 -1.60 13.28 8.18
C ILE A 39 -0.77 14.54 7.88
N GLN A 40 0.51 14.56 8.30
CA GLN A 40 1.40 15.68 8.00
C GLN A 40 1.58 15.88 6.50
N ALA A 41 1.80 14.81 5.73
CA ALA A 41 1.94 14.87 4.28
C ALA A 41 0.68 15.44 3.61
N ILE A 42 -0.50 15.05 4.07
CA ILE A 42 -1.77 15.58 3.59
C ILE A 42 -1.91 17.07 3.94
N MET A 43 -1.58 17.48 5.16
CA MET A 43 -1.63 18.90 5.55
C MET A 43 -0.68 19.73 4.67
N MET A 44 0.56 19.27 4.50
CA MET A 44 1.56 19.91 3.63
C MET A 44 1.12 19.96 2.16
N SER A 45 0.38 18.97 1.64
CA SER A 45 -0.06 19.00 0.25
C SER A 45 -1.10 20.09 -0.07
N PHE A 46 -1.78 20.61 0.96
CA PHE A 46 -2.71 21.75 0.84
C PHE A 46 -2.08 23.11 1.17
N GLU A 47 -0.79 23.14 1.50
CA GLU A 47 -0.05 24.39 1.58
C GLU A 47 0.26 24.88 0.16
N GLY A 48 0.23 26.20 -0.03
CA GLY A 48 0.61 26.81 -1.30
C GLY A 48 2.05 26.47 -1.69
N THR A 49 2.37 26.60 -2.98
CA THR A 49 3.62 26.16 -3.61
C THR A 49 4.90 26.67 -2.93
N PHE A 50 4.81 27.70 -2.09
CA PHE A 50 5.89 28.29 -1.29
C PHE A 50 5.43 28.75 0.11
N GLY A 51 4.56 27.99 0.79
CA GLY A 51 4.20 28.25 2.20
C GLY A 51 3.24 29.43 2.43
N GLY A 52 2.59 29.93 1.37
CA GLY A 52 1.63 31.03 1.45
C GLY A 52 0.21 30.58 1.14
N ASN A 53 -0.68 30.75 2.13
CA ASN A 53 -2.10 30.39 2.18
C ASN A 53 -2.40 28.88 2.35
N PHE A 54 -2.89 28.52 3.53
CA PHE A 54 -3.54 27.24 3.84
C PHE A 54 -5.03 27.51 4.14
N PRO A 55 -5.98 26.73 3.59
CA PRO A 55 -5.84 25.65 2.61
C PRO A 55 -5.92 26.14 1.14
N THR A 56 -5.14 25.56 0.23
CA THR A 56 -5.20 25.86 -1.22
C THR A 56 -5.04 24.62 -2.10
N LEU A 57 -5.55 24.70 -3.33
CA LEU A 57 -5.40 23.69 -4.39
C LEU A 57 -4.35 24.08 -5.45
N ALA A 58 -3.63 25.19 -5.23
CA ALA A 58 -2.63 25.71 -6.16
C ALA A 58 -1.53 24.70 -6.49
N SER A 59 -1.04 23.97 -5.48
CA SER A 59 0.02 22.96 -5.61
C SER A 59 -0.40 21.81 -6.52
N TYR A 60 -1.65 21.33 -6.43
CA TYR A 60 -2.18 20.30 -7.32
C TYR A 60 -2.34 20.81 -8.76
N SER A 61 -2.89 22.01 -8.94
CA SER A 61 -3.06 22.60 -10.27
C SER A 61 -1.70 22.79 -10.97
N TYR A 62 -0.69 23.26 -10.24
CA TYR A 62 0.68 23.43 -10.73
C TYR A 62 1.28 22.10 -11.23
N ILE A 63 1.20 21.03 -10.43
CA ILE A 63 1.76 19.72 -10.77
C ILE A 63 1.06 19.11 -11.99
N VAL A 64 -0.27 19.17 -12.05
CA VAL A 64 -1.06 18.58 -13.15
C VAL A 64 -0.73 19.21 -14.50
N HIS A 65 -0.37 20.49 -14.54
CA HIS A 65 0.03 21.18 -15.77
C HIS A 65 1.52 21.01 -16.11
N HIS A 66 2.32 20.50 -15.18
CA HIS A 66 3.76 20.34 -15.36
C HIS A 66 4.09 19.19 -16.35
N HIS A 67 4.89 19.49 -17.38
CA HIS A 67 5.20 18.52 -18.44
C HIS A 67 5.87 17.24 -17.90
N TYR A 68 6.82 17.37 -16.98
CA TYR A 68 7.49 16.23 -16.36
C TYR A 68 6.54 15.32 -15.58
N PHE A 69 5.51 15.88 -14.94
CA PHE A 69 4.54 15.09 -14.19
C PHE A 69 3.70 14.22 -15.13
N LYS A 70 3.22 14.79 -16.25
CA LYS A 70 2.45 14.04 -17.25
C LYS A 70 3.29 12.93 -17.89
N ALA A 71 4.54 13.22 -18.23
CA ALA A 71 5.46 12.23 -18.78
C ALA A 71 5.75 11.10 -17.78
N ALA A 72 6.05 11.43 -16.53
CA ALA A 72 6.29 10.46 -15.47
C ALA A 72 5.04 9.60 -15.18
N LEU A 73 3.86 10.21 -15.15
CA LEU A 73 2.59 9.52 -14.94
C LEU A 73 2.30 8.52 -16.07
N PHE A 74 2.48 8.95 -17.33
CA PHE A 74 2.30 8.08 -18.48
C PHE A 74 3.28 6.91 -18.45
N ASN A 75 4.57 7.17 -18.21
CA ASN A 75 5.58 6.11 -18.13
C ASN A 75 5.28 5.11 -17.01
N THR A 76 4.85 5.59 -15.84
CA THR A 76 4.48 4.72 -14.72
C THR A 76 3.30 3.82 -15.10
N ILE A 77 2.22 4.39 -15.62
CA ILE A 77 1.04 3.63 -16.03
C ILE A 77 1.38 2.63 -17.14
N PHE A 78 2.18 3.06 -18.12
CA PHE A 78 2.59 2.21 -19.24
C PHE A 78 3.45 1.03 -18.78
N ILE A 79 4.51 1.30 -18.00
CA ILE A 79 5.41 0.25 -17.49
C ILE A 79 4.65 -0.68 -16.54
N THR A 80 3.85 -0.16 -15.62
CA THR A 80 3.04 -0.99 -14.72
C THR A 80 2.01 -1.82 -15.48
N GLY A 81 1.30 -1.24 -16.45
CA GLY A 81 0.29 -1.93 -17.23
C GLY A 81 0.88 -3.07 -18.08
N VAL A 82 1.96 -2.79 -18.81
CA VAL A 82 2.66 -3.80 -19.62
C VAL A 82 3.32 -4.85 -18.72
N GLY A 83 4.02 -4.41 -17.67
CA GLY A 83 4.70 -5.28 -16.71
C GLY A 83 3.74 -6.24 -16.03
N LEU A 84 2.65 -5.74 -15.46
CA LEU A 84 1.65 -6.57 -14.78
C LEU A 84 0.96 -7.54 -15.74
N THR A 85 0.64 -7.09 -16.96
CA THR A 85 0.02 -7.97 -17.97
C THR A 85 0.95 -9.14 -18.30
N LEU A 86 2.24 -8.86 -18.55
CA LEU A 86 3.22 -9.89 -18.82
C LEU A 86 3.43 -10.80 -17.60
N GLU A 87 3.57 -10.22 -16.40
CA GLU A 87 3.74 -10.96 -15.14
C GLU A 87 2.59 -11.94 -14.90
N LEU A 88 1.34 -11.52 -15.13
CA LEU A 88 0.18 -12.38 -14.99
C LEU A 88 0.17 -13.50 -16.04
N ILE A 89 0.49 -13.20 -17.30
CA ILE A 89 0.55 -14.20 -18.37
C ILE A 89 1.62 -15.25 -18.05
N PHE A 90 2.84 -14.83 -17.76
CA PHE A 90 3.93 -15.74 -17.42
C PHE A 90 3.65 -16.49 -16.12
N GLY A 91 3.15 -15.80 -15.08
CA GLY A 91 2.77 -16.41 -13.81
C GLY A 91 1.72 -17.51 -13.99
N MET A 92 0.70 -17.28 -14.82
CA MET A 92 -0.31 -18.29 -15.15
C MET A 92 0.28 -19.47 -15.94
N ILE A 93 1.09 -19.21 -16.97
CA ILE A 93 1.74 -20.27 -17.75
C ILE A 93 2.59 -21.15 -16.83
N LEU A 94 3.42 -20.53 -15.99
CA LEU A 94 4.26 -21.24 -15.03
C LEU A 94 3.44 -22.01 -14.00
N ALA A 95 2.35 -21.43 -13.50
CA ALA A 95 1.45 -22.11 -12.57
C ALA A 95 0.81 -23.36 -13.19
N LEU A 96 0.37 -23.29 -14.45
CA LEU A 96 -0.20 -24.43 -15.17
C LEU A 96 0.84 -25.55 -15.38
N ILE A 97 2.06 -25.20 -15.81
CA ILE A 97 3.16 -26.17 -15.94
C ILE A 97 3.44 -26.86 -14.59
N LEU A 98 3.44 -26.08 -13.52
CA LEU A 98 3.72 -26.57 -12.18
C LEU A 98 2.55 -27.33 -11.53
N SER A 99 1.37 -27.26 -12.13
CA SER A 99 0.19 -28.05 -11.73
C SER A 99 0.33 -29.52 -12.13
N GLU A 100 0.98 -29.79 -13.26
CA GLU A 100 1.18 -31.14 -13.82
C GLU A 100 2.34 -31.90 -13.18
N LYS A 101 2.15 -33.18 -12.83
CA LYS A 101 3.16 -33.97 -12.11
C LYS A 101 4.32 -34.33 -13.05
N PHE A 102 5.44 -33.59 -12.96
CA PHE A 102 6.67 -33.87 -13.72
C PHE A 102 7.90 -34.07 -12.82
N PHE A 103 8.88 -34.83 -13.32
CA PHE A 103 10.16 -35.07 -12.65
C PHE A 103 11.01 -33.79 -12.64
N GLY A 104 11.42 -33.29 -11.48
CA GLY A 104 12.22 -32.06 -11.34
C GLY A 104 11.44 -30.81 -10.84
N ARG A 105 10.15 -30.93 -10.54
CA ARG A 105 9.29 -29.82 -10.04
C ARG A 105 9.87 -29.04 -8.84
N GLY A 106 10.58 -29.73 -7.94
CA GLY A 106 11.18 -29.10 -6.75
C GLY A 106 12.31 -28.12 -7.09
N ILE A 107 13.16 -28.48 -8.05
CA ILE A 107 14.25 -27.62 -8.53
C ILE A 107 13.66 -26.40 -9.26
N PHE A 108 12.65 -26.63 -10.10
CA PHE A 108 11.99 -25.54 -10.83
C PHE A 108 11.35 -24.50 -9.88
N ARG A 109 10.69 -24.97 -8.80
CA ARG A 109 10.19 -24.09 -7.72
C ARG A 109 11.30 -23.27 -7.06
N ALA A 110 12.44 -23.90 -6.76
CA ALA A 110 13.55 -23.21 -6.12
C ALA A 110 14.11 -22.11 -7.02
N VAL A 111 14.32 -22.38 -8.31
CA VAL A 111 14.85 -21.40 -9.28
C VAL A 111 13.89 -20.22 -9.47
N MET A 112 12.57 -20.47 -9.49
CA MET A 112 11.57 -19.39 -9.57
C MET A 112 11.56 -18.45 -8.36
N LEU A 113 11.94 -18.96 -7.18
CA LEU A 113 11.97 -18.17 -5.95
C LEU A 113 13.29 -17.42 -5.74
N LEU A 114 14.37 -17.84 -6.40
CA LEU A 114 15.67 -17.14 -6.35
C LEU A 114 15.57 -15.63 -6.58
N PRO A 115 14.87 -15.12 -7.62
CA PRO A 115 14.80 -13.68 -7.86
C PRO A 115 14.11 -12.90 -6.73
N LEU A 116 13.29 -13.53 -5.88
CA LEU A 116 12.63 -12.84 -4.77
C LEU A 116 13.57 -12.58 -3.58
N GLY A 117 14.67 -13.33 -3.46
CA GLY A 117 15.61 -13.22 -2.34
C GLY A 117 16.80 -12.31 -2.62
N ILE A 118 16.94 -11.83 -3.86
CA ILE A 118 18.04 -10.95 -4.26
C ILE A 118 17.50 -9.51 -4.25
N PRO A 119 18.01 -8.63 -3.36
CA PRO A 119 17.58 -7.23 -3.30
C PRO A 119 18.05 -6.42 -4.51
#